data_AF-X0WRQ4-F1
#
_entry.id   AF-X0WRQ4-F1
#
_cell.length_a   1.000
_cell.length_b   1.000
_cell.length_c   1.000
_cell.angle_alpha   90.00
_cell.angle_beta   90.00
_cell.angle_gamma   90.00
#
_symmetry.space_group_name_H-M   'P 1'
#
loop_
_entity.id
_entity.type
_entity.pdbx_description
1 polymer ?
#
loop_
_entity_poly.entity_id
_entity_poly.type
_entity_poly.pdbx_seq_one_letter_code
_entity_poly.pdbx_strand_id
1 'polypeptide(L)'
;MSNKPSTASDYIQDYMTARPANLAESALVIIDMQYASGHRKGALGRRMHDERSNLTDYRFDRIEQLVIPNILRLAQVLRAGGGEVMYITQGAERVDCADAPPHMRKFYALTG
;
A
#
# COMPACT_ATOMS: atom_id res chain seq x y z
N MET A 1 8.44 -7.83 48.86
CA MET A 1 9.53 -7.53 47.91
C MET A 1 8.94 -6.68 46.80
N SER A 2 9.27 -5.39 46.76
CA SER A 2 8.67 -4.43 45.83
C SER A 2 9.41 -4.48 44.49
N ASN A 3 8.68 -4.77 43.41
CA ASN A 3 9.24 -4.85 42.06
C ASN A 3 9.42 -3.42 41.53
N LYS A 4 10.66 -2.94 41.48
CA LYS A 4 10.97 -1.59 41.00
C LYS A 4 10.92 -1.61 39.46
N PRO A 5 10.12 -0.76 38.79
CA PRO A 5 10.09 -0.73 37.33
C PRO A 5 11.47 -0.34 36.79
N SER A 6 11.98 -1.11 35.83
CA SER A 6 13.26 -0.84 35.18
C SER A 6 13.18 0.45 34.37
N THR A 7 13.92 1.48 34.79
CA THR A 7 14.12 2.74 34.07
C THR A 7 15.19 2.59 32.99
N ALA A 8 15.14 1.52 32.19
CA ALA A 8 15.98 1.44 31.00
C ALA A 8 15.41 2.44 30.01
N SER A 9 16.08 3.58 29.79
CA SER A 9 15.62 4.54 28.80
C SER A 9 15.66 3.85 27.43
N ASP A 10 14.53 3.95 26.72
CA ASP A 10 14.43 3.43 25.38
C ASP A 10 15.26 4.36 24.48
N TYR A 11 16.46 3.90 24.12
CA TYR A 11 17.40 4.63 23.27
C TYR A 11 16.71 5.22 22.03
N ILE A 12 15.69 4.55 21.48
CA ILE A 12 14.97 5.04 20.31
C ILE A 12 14.09 6.25 20.67
N GLN A 13 13.43 6.25 21.83
CA GLN A 13 12.60 7.37 22.29
C GLN A 13 13.43 8.64 22.57
N ASP A 14 14.64 8.48 23.11
CA ASP A 14 15.50 9.61 23.50
C ASP A 14 16.04 10.40 22.29
N TYR A 15 16.14 9.76 21.12
CA TYR A 15 16.64 10.37 19.88
C TYR A 15 15.59 10.57 18.79
N MET A 16 14.36 10.07 18.97
CA MET A 16 13.26 10.29 18.03
C MET A 16 12.37 11.43 18.52
N THR A 17 12.32 12.52 17.73
CA THR A 17 11.31 13.55 17.94
C THR A 17 9.93 13.00 17.58
N ALA A 18 9.05 12.85 18.56
CA ALA A 18 7.64 12.58 18.31
C ALA A 18 7.06 13.70 17.44
N ARG A 19 6.54 13.35 16.25
CA ARG A 19 5.82 14.27 15.37
C ARG A 19 4.34 13.86 15.36
N PRO A 20 3.49 14.45 16.21
CA PRO A 20 2.07 14.18 16.16
C PRO A 20 1.53 14.59 14.78
N ALA A 21 0.71 13.74 14.17
CA ALA A 21 0.10 14.03 12.88
C ALA A 21 -1.03 15.06 13.05
N ASN A 22 -0.91 16.22 12.40
CA ASN A 22 -2.05 17.13 12.22
C ASN A 22 -2.86 16.65 11.01
N LEU A 23 -4.00 16.01 11.26
CA LEU A 23 -4.80 15.38 10.20
C LEU A 23 -5.25 16.40 9.13
N ALA A 24 -5.62 17.61 9.52
CA ALA A 24 -6.09 18.66 8.59
C ALA A 24 -4.98 19.21 7.68
N GLU A 25 -3.71 19.01 8.05
CA GLU A 25 -2.53 19.39 7.25
C GLU A 25 -1.82 18.16 6.66
N SER A 26 -2.47 16.99 6.72
CA SER A 26 -1.92 15.73 6.25
C SER A 26 -2.72 15.17 5.07
N ALA A 27 -2.04 14.36 4.27
CA ALA A 27 -2.67 13.58 3.20
C ALA A 27 -2.29 12.10 3.31
N LEU A 28 -3.26 11.22 3.05
CA LEU A 28 -3.03 9.79 2.84
C LEU A 28 -2.88 9.56 1.34
N VAL A 29 -1.71 9.07 0.93
CA VAL A 29 -1.45 8.68 -0.47
C VAL A 29 -1.53 7.16 -0.60
N ILE A 30 -2.47 6.68 -1.41
CA ILE A 30 -2.69 5.26 -1.69
C ILE A 30 -2.11 4.97 -3.07
N ILE A 31 -1.09 4.12 -3.12
CA ILE A 31 -0.30 3.85 -4.32
C ILE A 31 -0.60 2.45 -4.85
N ASP A 32 -0.88 2.34 -6.16
CA ASP A 32 -0.94 1.09 -6.94
C ASP A 32 -1.89 0.02 -6.38
N MET A 33 -2.99 0.46 -5.75
CA MET A 33 -4.09 -0.41 -5.30
C MET A 33 -5.16 -0.63 -6.39
N GLN A 34 -4.78 -0.50 -7.66
CA GLN A 34 -5.64 -0.78 -8.82
C GLN A 34 -5.84 -2.29 -9.01
N TYR A 35 -6.89 -2.71 -9.73
CA TYR A 35 -7.12 -4.12 -10.03
C TYR A 35 -5.93 -4.81 -10.72
N ALA A 36 -5.18 -4.09 -11.56
CA ALA A 36 -4.01 -4.63 -12.26
C ALA A 36 -2.99 -5.31 -11.31
N SER A 37 -2.73 -4.70 -10.15
CA SER A 37 -1.67 -5.06 -9.20
C SER A 37 -2.21 -5.47 -7.83
N GLY A 38 -3.32 -4.88 -7.38
CA GLY A 38 -3.89 -5.00 -6.04
C GLY A 38 -4.96 -6.08 -5.87
N HIS A 39 -5.32 -6.81 -6.93
CA HIS A 39 -6.39 -7.81 -6.86
C HIS A 39 -5.93 -9.19 -7.33
N ARG A 40 -6.33 -10.25 -6.62
CA ARG A 40 -5.92 -11.64 -6.91
C ARG A 40 -6.29 -12.08 -8.33
N LYS A 41 -7.43 -11.62 -8.81
CA LYS A 41 -7.92 -11.91 -10.18
C LYS A 41 -7.48 -10.86 -11.21
N GLY A 42 -6.66 -9.90 -10.79
CA GLY A 42 -6.08 -8.86 -11.64
C GLY A 42 -5.02 -9.37 -12.59
N ALA A 43 -4.46 -8.47 -13.43
CA ALA A 43 -3.41 -8.81 -14.39
C ALA A 43 -2.21 -9.51 -13.74
N LEU A 44 -1.70 -8.95 -12.62
CA LEU A 44 -0.59 -9.53 -11.88
C LEU A 44 -0.97 -10.88 -11.25
N GLY A 45 -2.16 -10.95 -10.63
CA GLY A 45 -2.58 -12.15 -9.94
C GLY A 45 -2.82 -13.34 -10.87
N ARG A 46 -3.42 -13.11 -12.05
CA ARG A 46 -3.53 -14.13 -13.10
C ARG A 46 -2.15 -14.60 -13.57
N ARG A 47 -1.25 -13.66 -13.87
CA ARG A 47 0.12 -13.98 -14.29
C ARG A 47 0.88 -14.81 -13.25
N MET A 48 0.84 -14.42 -11.99
CA MET A 48 1.54 -15.14 -10.92
C MET A 48 0.95 -16.53 -10.66
N HIS A 49 -0.38 -16.67 -10.81
CA HIS A 49 -1.06 -17.96 -10.76
C HIS A 49 -0.61 -18.87 -11.91
N ASP A 50 -0.53 -18.36 -13.14
CA ASP A 50 -0.07 -19.12 -14.32
C ASP A 50 1.40 -19.54 -14.19
N GLU A 51 2.23 -18.69 -13.57
CA GLU A 51 3.63 -18.98 -13.22
C GLU A 51 3.79 -19.96 -12.03
N ARG A 52 2.68 -20.41 -11.42
CA ARG A 52 2.65 -21.25 -10.20
C ARG A 52 3.50 -20.67 -9.05
N SER A 53 3.47 -19.35 -8.90
CA SER A 53 4.23 -18.65 -7.87
C SER A 53 3.65 -18.93 -6.47
N ASN A 54 4.51 -19.39 -5.57
CA ASN A 54 4.18 -19.61 -4.15
C ASN A 54 3.92 -18.30 -3.37
N LEU A 55 4.28 -17.14 -3.94
CA LEU A 55 4.06 -15.83 -3.32
C LEU A 55 2.66 -15.27 -3.61
N THR A 56 1.95 -15.85 -4.58
CA THR A 56 0.64 -15.36 -5.04
C THR A 56 -0.33 -15.28 -3.87
N ASP A 57 -0.55 -16.41 -3.19
CA ASP A 57 -1.55 -16.48 -2.13
C ASP A 57 -1.17 -15.62 -0.94
N TYR A 58 0.07 -15.71 -0.46
CA TYR A 58 0.55 -14.88 0.64
C TYR A 58 0.35 -13.37 0.36
N ARG A 59 0.71 -12.90 -0.84
CA ARG A 59 0.60 -11.48 -1.19
C ARG A 59 -0.86 -11.03 -1.21
N PHE A 60 -1.74 -11.78 -1.89
CA PHE A 60 -3.13 -11.37 -2.03
C PHE A 60 -3.95 -11.58 -0.76
N ASP A 61 -3.64 -12.61 0.04
CA ASP A 61 -4.23 -12.81 1.37
C ASP A 61 -3.94 -11.60 2.26
N ARG A 62 -2.69 -11.13 2.29
CA ARG A 62 -2.29 -9.92 3.02
C ARG A 62 -3.03 -8.69 2.52
N ILE A 63 -3.19 -8.54 1.20
CA ILE A 63 -3.91 -7.41 0.63
C ILE A 63 -5.37 -7.41 1.09
N GLU A 64 -6.05 -8.55 0.96
CA GLU A 64 -7.48 -8.72 1.25
C GLU A 64 -7.77 -8.63 2.76
N GLN A 65 -6.94 -9.26 3.60
CA GLN A 65 -7.20 -9.39 5.03
C GLN A 65 -6.65 -8.23 5.86
N LEU A 66 -5.56 -7.58 5.40
CA LEU A 66 -4.86 -6.57 6.20
C LEU A 66 -4.78 -5.22 5.51
N VAL A 67 -4.34 -5.16 4.24
CA VAL A 67 -4.03 -3.88 3.59
C VAL A 67 -5.32 -3.10 3.29
N ILE A 68 -6.27 -3.70 2.57
CA ILE A 68 -7.52 -3.03 2.18
C ILE A 68 -8.30 -2.56 3.41
N PRO A 69 -8.57 -3.39 4.44
CA PRO A 69 -9.30 -2.94 5.62
C PRO A 69 -8.61 -1.77 6.34
N ASN A 70 -7.29 -1.76 6.43
CA ASN A 70 -6.56 -0.68 7.10
C ASN A 70 -6.49 0.60 6.26
N ILE A 71 -6.37 0.50 4.93
CA ILE A 71 -6.51 1.65 4.03
C ILE A 71 -7.87 2.31 4.23
N LEU A 72 -8.94 1.53 4.30
CA LEU A 72 -10.29 2.06 4.52
C LEU A 72 -10.42 2.77 5.87
N ARG A 73 -9.87 2.18 6.95
CA ARG A 73 -9.84 2.82 8.28
C ARG A 73 -9.06 4.14 8.27
N LEU A 74 -7.86 4.15 7.70
CA LEU A 74 -7.03 5.35 7.61
C LEU A 74 -7.71 6.44 6.79
N ALA A 75 -8.28 6.09 5.63
CA ALA A 75 -8.98 7.03 4.77
C ALA A 75 -10.23 7.61 5.45
N GLN A 76 -10.95 6.80 6.23
CA GLN A 76 -12.09 7.27 7.02
C GLN A 76 -11.66 8.29 8.09
N VAL A 77 -10.61 7.97 8.85
CA VAL A 77 -10.10 8.86 9.91
C VAL A 77 -9.56 10.16 9.33
N LEU A 78 -8.80 10.12 8.23
CA LEU A 78 -8.27 11.34 7.63
C LEU A 78 -9.38 12.26 7.11
N ARG A 79 -10.35 11.69 6.38
CA ARG A 79 -11.49 12.48 5.86
C ARG A 79 -12.30 13.13 6.99
N ALA A 80 -12.55 12.39 8.07
CA ALA A 80 -13.23 12.92 9.23
C ALA A 80 -12.42 14.03 9.95
N GLY A 81 -11.09 13.97 9.89
CA GLY A 81 -10.17 14.96 10.45
C GLY A 81 -9.84 16.14 9.53
N GLY A 82 -10.51 16.27 8.37
CA GLY A 82 -10.25 17.34 7.39
C GLY A 82 -9.00 17.14 6.53
N GLY A 83 -8.38 15.96 6.58
CA GLY A 83 -7.24 15.61 5.76
C GLY A 83 -7.62 15.08 4.38
N GLU A 84 -6.66 15.08 3.47
CA GLU A 84 -6.85 14.69 2.08
C GLU A 84 -6.57 13.19 1.85
N VAL A 85 -7.28 12.58 0.89
CA VAL A 85 -7.02 11.20 0.47
C VAL A 85 -6.78 11.16 -1.03
N MET A 86 -5.55 10.84 -1.42
CA MET A 86 -5.09 10.82 -2.81
C MET A 86 -4.86 9.38 -3.28
N TYR A 87 -5.29 9.08 -4.50
CA TYR A 87 -5.06 7.79 -5.14
C TYR A 87 -4.12 7.96 -6.32
N ILE A 88 -3.00 7.24 -6.29
CA ILE A 88 -2.04 7.21 -7.39
C ILE A 88 -2.24 5.91 -8.15
N THR A 89 -2.49 6.06 -9.45
CA THR A 89 -2.70 4.98 -10.40
C THR A 89 -1.62 5.03 -11.47
N GLN A 90 -1.12 3.87 -11.86
CA GLN A 90 -0.14 3.73 -12.93
C GLN A 90 -0.73 2.95 -14.11
N GLY A 91 -0.29 3.31 -15.32
CA GLY A 91 -0.68 2.66 -16.58
C GLY A 91 0.10 3.25 -17.75
N ALA A 92 -0.08 2.66 -18.92
CA ALA A 92 0.34 3.27 -20.18
C ALA A 92 -0.83 4.06 -20.79
N GLU A 93 -0.56 5.25 -21.31
CA GLU A 93 -1.52 6.06 -22.06
C GLU A 93 -1.67 5.53 -23.50
N ARG A 94 -0.57 5.03 -24.08
CA ARG A 94 -0.59 4.56 -25.47
C ARG A 94 -1.07 3.11 -25.55
N VAL A 95 -1.84 2.80 -26.59
CA VAL A 95 -2.33 1.44 -26.90
C VAL A 95 -1.18 0.44 -27.08
N ASP A 96 -0.06 0.87 -27.65
CA ASP A 96 1.15 0.06 -27.83
C ASP A 96 2.06 0.00 -26.59
N CYS A 97 1.67 0.67 -25.51
CA CYS A 97 2.43 0.85 -24.27
C CYS A 97 3.86 1.41 -24.50
N ALA A 98 4.12 2.11 -25.61
CA ALA A 98 5.47 2.55 -25.92
C ALA A 98 6.00 3.63 -24.94
N ASP A 99 5.10 4.33 -24.27
CA ASP A 99 5.34 5.30 -23.20
C ASP A 99 5.68 4.66 -21.84
N ALA A 100 5.50 3.34 -21.69
CA ALA A 100 5.91 2.62 -20.49
C ALA A 100 7.37 2.14 -20.55
N PRO A 101 8.04 1.99 -19.38
CA PRO A 101 9.34 1.33 -19.29
C PRO A 101 9.32 -0.04 -19.98
N PRO A 102 10.38 -0.45 -20.73
CA PRO A 102 10.35 -1.67 -21.54
C PRO A 102 9.90 -2.94 -20.81
N HIS A 103 10.24 -3.09 -19.53
CA HIS A 103 9.87 -4.23 -18.70
C HIS A 103 8.39 -4.21 -18.24
N MET A 104 7.73 -3.04 -18.23
CA MET A 104 6.33 -2.86 -17.82
C MET A 104 5.34 -2.98 -18.99
N ARG A 105 5.80 -2.82 -20.24
CA ARG A 105 4.91 -2.83 -21.42
C ARG A 105 4.04 -4.08 -21.50
N LYS A 106 4.64 -5.25 -21.30
CA LYS A 106 3.90 -6.54 -21.28
C LYS A 106 2.88 -6.59 -20.16
N PHE A 107 3.18 -5.97 -19.01
CA PHE A 107 2.25 -5.94 -17.89
C PHE A 107 1.06 -5.04 -18.18
N TYR A 108 1.26 -3.82 -18.68
CA TYR A 108 0.16 -2.91 -19.03
C TYR A 108 -0.67 -3.39 -20.22
N ALA A 109 -0.08 -4.12 -21.16
CA ALA A 109 -0.85 -4.79 -22.21
C ALA A 109 -1.87 -5.81 -21.65
N LEU A 110 -1.70 -6.29 -20.41
CA LEU A 110 -2.61 -7.23 -19.75
C LEU A 110 -3.69 -6.55 -18.89
N THR A 111 -3.68 -5.22 -18.80
CA THR A 111 -4.61 -4.45 -17.94
C THR A 111 -5.86 -3.95 -18.66
N GLY A 112 -5.92 -4.07 -20.00
CA GLY A 112 -7.08 -3.74 -20.82
C GLY A 112 -8.18 -4.79 -20.80
#